data_AF-A0A3P7FSU9-F1
#
_entry.id   AF-A0A3P7FSU9-F1
#
_cell.length_a   1.000
_cell.length_b   1.000
_cell.length_c   1.000
_cell.angle_alpha   90.00
_cell.angle_beta   90.00
_cell.angle_gamma   90.00
#
_symmetry.space_group_name_H-M   'P 1'
#
loop_
_entity.id
_entity.type
_entity.pdbx_description
1 polymer ?
#
loop_
_entity_poly.entity_id
_entity_poly.type
_entity_poly.pdbx_seq_one_letter_code
_entity_poly.pdbx_strand_id
1 'polypeptide(L)'
;MDDPDGDINLACLEYKEGNYEKALERFTTATHLHGYQPCLAYSIALCYYQMHNYSQALKFIADIIDQGVQNHPAELSIGMATEGMEVSSVGNTRLLRETSLVEACNLKAAIEYNLKNLSAASEALTDMPPRLEEELDPVTLHNQALINMDTNPSDGFAKLQYLLSQNPFPPETFSNLLLLYCKYEYYDLAADVLAENAHLTYKYLTQYLYDYFDAVITQQTAPMDAYNKFEAIGNEQINELRRLTKRMNEIRDGNDEVIIQKTAKAYDDTMARYMPVLMSQAKIYWDMNNYSQVEKIFRKSVEFCSENDIWKLNVAHTLFMQANKFKEAAGFYEPNVKKNFDNMLSITAIILANLSVCYIMTNQNEEAEELMKKVENEEEASAATSNKTKFFHLCIINLVIGTLYCS
;
A
#
# COMPACT_ATOMS: atom_id res chain seq x y z
N MET A 1 38.76 0.71 28.22
CA MET A 1 37.70 1.72 28.26
C MET A 1 36.93 1.47 26.99
N ASP A 2 35.82 0.74 27.08
CA ASP A 2 34.93 0.56 25.93
C ASP A 2 34.45 1.94 25.53
N ASP A 3 34.84 2.37 24.34
CA ASP A 3 34.38 3.62 23.75
C ASP A 3 32.86 3.45 23.49
N PRO A 4 31.98 4.16 24.22
CA PRO A 4 30.52 4.01 24.09
C PRO A 4 30.05 4.20 22.66
N ASP A 5 30.71 5.11 21.93
CA ASP A 5 30.41 5.39 20.54
C ASP A 5 30.82 4.22 19.63
N GLY A 6 31.78 3.40 20.05
CA GLY A 6 32.27 2.23 19.30
C GLY A 6 31.19 1.17 19.08
N ASP A 7 30.50 0.74 20.16
CA ASP A 7 29.47 -0.30 20.06
C ASP A 7 28.22 0.19 19.31
N ILE A 8 27.82 1.44 19.52
CA ILE A 8 26.71 2.07 18.80
C ILE A 8 27.06 2.21 17.31
N ASN A 9 28.27 2.66 16.98
CA ASN A 9 28.72 2.76 15.59
C ASN A 9 28.78 1.39 14.91
N LEU A 10 29.25 0.35 15.60
CA LEU A 10 29.21 -1.03 15.10
C LEU A 10 27.77 -1.50 14.85
N ALA A 11 26.84 -1.21 15.76
CA ALA A 11 25.42 -1.52 15.56
C ALA A 11 24.83 -0.81 14.33
N CYS A 12 25.18 0.46 14.11
CA CYS A 12 24.80 1.22 12.92
C CYS A 12 25.38 0.62 11.62
N LEU A 13 26.60 0.08 11.66
CA LEU A 13 27.20 -0.61 10.51
C LEU A 13 26.47 -1.93 10.21
N GLU A 14 26.22 -2.75 11.23
CA GLU A 14 25.46 -4.01 11.10
C GLU A 14 24.05 -3.74 10.52
N TYR A 15 23.40 -2.66 10.96
CA TYR A 15 22.10 -2.25 10.42
C TYR A 15 22.20 -1.86 8.94
N LYS A 16 23.20 -1.06 8.54
CA LYS A 16 23.43 -0.66 7.14
C LYS A 16 23.77 -1.84 6.24
N GLU A 17 24.40 -2.87 6.78
CA GLU A 17 24.72 -4.12 6.07
C GLU A 17 23.52 -5.09 6.00
N GLY A 18 22.40 -4.78 6.65
CA GLY A 18 21.19 -5.61 6.67
C GLY A 18 21.19 -6.71 7.73
N ASN A 19 22.17 -6.72 8.64
CA ASN A 19 22.26 -7.68 9.75
C ASN A 19 21.42 -7.20 10.95
N TYR A 20 20.11 -7.08 10.77
CA TYR A 20 19.21 -6.43 11.73
C TYR A 20 19.15 -7.11 13.09
N GLU A 21 19.24 -8.45 13.14
CA GLU A 21 19.27 -9.21 14.40
C GLU A 21 20.52 -8.87 15.23
N LYS A 22 21.69 -8.80 14.59
CA LYS A 22 22.95 -8.42 15.27
C LYS A 22 22.96 -6.95 15.68
N ALA A 23 22.43 -6.07 14.82
CA ALA A 23 22.27 -4.66 15.15
C ALA A 23 21.38 -4.50 16.39
N LEU A 24 20.26 -5.22 16.45
CA LEU A 24 19.35 -5.24 17.59
C LEU A 24 20.04 -5.71 18.89
N GLU A 25 20.81 -6.81 18.84
CA GLU A 25 21.57 -7.31 19.99
C GLU A 25 22.56 -6.25 20.51
N ARG A 26 23.27 -5.57 19.60
CA ARG A 26 24.23 -4.52 19.97
C ARG A 26 23.56 -3.28 20.53
N PHE A 27 22.48 -2.79 19.92
CA PHE A 27 21.73 -1.64 20.45
C PHE A 27 21.11 -1.95 21.82
N THR A 28 20.60 -3.16 22.01
CA THR A 28 20.09 -3.62 23.31
C THR A 28 21.21 -3.66 24.35
N THR A 29 22.39 -4.17 23.98
CA THR A 29 23.57 -4.18 24.86
C THR A 29 24.01 -2.76 25.24
N ALA A 30 24.09 -1.85 24.26
CA ALA A 30 24.40 -0.44 24.50
C ALA A 30 23.39 0.22 25.46
N THR A 31 22.10 -0.10 25.33
CA THR A 31 21.04 0.38 26.22
C THR A 31 21.23 -0.13 27.65
N HIS A 32 21.63 -1.40 27.83
CA HIS A 32 21.94 -1.96 29.15
C HIS A 32 23.18 -1.31 29.80
N LEU A 33 24.18 -0.93 29.01
CA LEU A 33 25.43 -0.34 29.51
C LEU A 33 25.29 1.16 29.82
N HIS A 34 24.56 1.90 29.00
CA HIS A 34 24.49 3.36 29.08
C HIS A 34 23.17 3.89 29.64
N GLY A 35 22.20 3.01 29.86
CA GLY A 35 20.84 3.37 30.23
C GLY A 35 20.01 3.79 29.03
N TYR A 36 18.78 4.16 29.33
CA TYR A 36 17.81 4.56 28.32
C TYR A 36 18.23 5.85 27.61
N GLN A 37 18.19 5.83 26.28
CA GLN A 37 18.32 7.01 25.43
C GLN A 37 17.30 6.92 24.30
N PRO A 38 16.56 8.00 23.98
CA PRO A 38 15.55 7.96 22.92
C PRO A 38 16.10 7.53 21.56
N CYS A 39 17.33 7.92 21.23
CA CYS A 39 17.99 7.51 19.99
C CYS A 39 18.30 5.99 19.94
N LEU A 40 18.64 5.37 21.08
CA LEU A 40 18.84 3.91 21.18
C LEU A 40 17.51 3.17 21.08
N ALA A 41 16.47 3.66 21.78
CA ALA A 41 15.12 3.12 21.68
C ALA A 41 14.60 3.20 20.24
N TYR A 42 14.84 4.31 19.55
CA TYR A 42 14.49 4.49 18.13
C TYR A 42 15.27 3.52 17.24
N SER A 43 16.57 3.36 17.47
CA SER A 43 17.42 2.43 16.70
C SER A 43 16.96 0.97 16.86
N ILE A 44 16.54 0.59 18.08
CA ILE A 44 15.92 -0.71 18.34
C ILE A 44 14.59 -0.85 17.60
N ALA A 45 13.73 0.19 17.64
CA ALA A 45 12.47 0.20 16.90
C ALA A 45 12.69 0.04 15.39
N LEU A 46 13.71 0.71 14.82
CA LEU A 46 14.10 0.56 13.43
C LEU A 46 14.52 -0.87 13.09
N CYS A 47 15.29 -1.54 13.96
CA CYS A 47 15.65 -2.94 13.75
C CYS A 47 14.40 -3.83 13.70
N TYR A 48 13.48 -3.66 14.65
CA TYR A 48 12.20 -4.39 14.64
C TYR A 48 11.34 -4.09 13.41
N TYR A 49 11.32 -2.83 12.96
CA TYR A 49 10.65 -2.44 11.73
C TYR A 49 11.21 -3.17 10.50
N GLN A 50 12.54 -3.23 10.34
CA GLN A 50 13.17 -3.94 9.23
C GLN A 50 12.97 -5.45 9.29
N MET A 51 12.88 -6.00 10.50
CA MET A 51 12.49 -7.40 10.71
C MET A 51 10.96 -7.63 10.61
N HIS A 52 10.19 -6.59 10.27
CA HIS A 52 8.72 -6.59 10.18
C HIS A 52 8.00 -7.01 11.45
N ASN A 53 8.66 -6.93 12.61
CA ASN A 53 8.05 -7.10 13.90
C ASN A 53 7.46 -5.76 14.38
N TYR A 54 6.40 -5.33 13.69
CA TYR A 54 5.75 -4.05 13.97
C TYR A 54 5.21 -3.96 15.39
N SER A 55 4.77 -5.09 15.97
CA SER A 55 4.28 -5.13 17.35
C SER A 55 5.34 -4.68 18.37
N GLN A 56 6.61 -5.07 18.17
CA GLN A 56 7.69 -4.66 19.06
C GLN A 56 8.19 -3.26 18.71
N ALA A 57 8.29 -2.92 17.42
CA ALA A 57 8.66 -1.57 16.99
C ALA A 57 7.71 -0.52 17.61
N LEU A 58 6.40 -0.77 17.56
CA LEU A 58 5.37 0.11 18.13
C LEU A 58 5.49 0.28 19.65
N LYS A 59 5.97 -0.72 20.40
CA LYS A 59 6.21 -0.57 21.84
C LYS A 59 7.33 0.41 22.15
N PHE A 60 8.45 0.34 21.43
CA PHE A 60 9.55 1.28 21.59
C PHE A 60 9.18 2.69 21.13
N ILE A 61 8.41 2.80 20.04
CA ILE A 61 7.86 4.07 19.57
C ILE A 61 6.95 4.69 20.63
N ALA A 62 6.01 3.92 21.19
CA ALA A 62 5.11 4.40 22.24
C ALA A 62 5.89 4.89 23.47
N ASP A 63 6.91 4.15 23.89
CA ASP A 63 7.76 4.56 25.01
C ASP A 63 8.51 5.89 24.74
N ILE A 64 9.05 6.10 23.53
CA ILE A 64 9.66 7.39 23.15
C ILE A 64 8.63 8.53 23.22
N ILE A 65 7.43 8.31 22.70
CA ILE A 65 6.36 9.31 22.70
C ILE A 65 5.92 9.62 24.14
N ASP A 66 5.66 8.60 24.96
CA ASP A 66 5.24 8.75 26.35
C ASP A 66 6.30 9.50 27.19
N GLN A 67 7.58 9.19 26.98
CA GLN A 67 8.68 9.93 27.62
C GLN A 67 8.73 11.40 27.15
N GLY A 68 8.49 11.67 25.87
CA GLY A 68 8.41 13.04 25.35
C GLY A 68 7.28 13.84 25.98
N VAL A 69 6.09 13.23 26.09
CA VAL A 69 4.90 13.85 26.70
C VAL A 69 5.11 14.09 28.20
N GLN A 70 5.74 13.16 28.92
CA GLN A 70 5.97 13.30 30.36
C GLN A 70 7.05 14.34 30.69
N ASN A 71 8.13 14.38 29.90
CA ASN A 71 9.30 15.20 30.22
C ASN A 71 9.21 16.63 29.66
N HIS A 72 8.48 16.85 28.54
CA HIS A 72 8.44 18.14 27.82
C HIS A 72 7.03 18.53 27.32
N PRO A 73 5.96 18.46 28.15
CA PRO A 73 4.59 18.68 27.68
C PRO A 73 4.33 20.11 27.19
N ALA A 74 4.89 21.13 27.86
CA ALA A 74 4.61 22.53 27.54
C ALA A 74 5.47 23.04 26.37
N GLU A 75 6.66 22.48 26.19
CA GLU A 75 7.66 22.94 25.24
C GLU A 75 7.46 22.36 23.83
N LEU A 76 6.91 21.14 23.73
CA LEU A 76 6.84 20.40 22.45
C LEU A 76 5.43 20.24 21.89
N SER A 77 4.38 20.55 22.65
CA SER A 77 2.98 20.52 22.18
C SER A 77 2.59 19.23 21.43
N ILE A 78 3.10 18.08 21.89
CA ILE A 78 2.90 16.75 21.28
C ILE A 78 1.39 16.42 21.26
N GLY A 79 0.86 15.97 20.12
CA GLY A 79 -0.55 15.57 19.98
C GLY A 79 -1.58 16.71 19.96
N MET A 80 -1.21 17.95 20.27
CA MET A 80 -2.17 19.06 20.34
C MET A 80 -2.81 19.39 18.98
N ALA A 81 -2.08 19.21 17.88
CA ALA A 81 -2.63 19.37 16.53
C ALA A 81 -3.66 18.28 16.20
N THR A 82 -3.44 17.04 16.65
CA THR A 82 -4.41 15.93 16.56
C THR A 82 -5.70 16.26 17.30
N GLU A 83 -5.61 16.94 18.45
CA GLU A 83 -6.77 17.43 19.22
C GLU A 83 -7.49 18.64 18.57
N GLY A 84 -6.99 19.13 17.43
CA GLY A 84 -7.57 20.25 16.69
C GLY A 84 -7.24 21.63 17.25
N MET A 85 -6.19 21.73 18.10
CA MET A 85 -5.73 23.01 18.63
C MET A 85 -4.79 23.72 17.65
N GLU A 86 -4.92 25.05 17.55
CA GLU A 86 -3.94 25.87 16.85
C GLU A 86 -2.65 25.94 17.68
N VAL A 87 -1.58 25.37 17.13
CA VAL A 87 -0.27 25.34 17.78
C VAL A 87 0.78 26.04 16.94
N SER A 88 1.61 26.86 17.59
CA SER A 88 2.76 27.49 16.96
C SER A 88 3.88 26.49 16.74
N SER A 89 4.67 26.68 15.68
CA SER A 89 5.87 25.87 15.46
C SER A 89 6.81 25.94 16.67
N VAL A 90 7.30 24.78 17.10
CA VAL A 90 8.37 24.66 18.09
C VAL A 90 9.77 24.72 17.47
N GLY A 91 9.84 24.67 16.13
CA GLY A 91 11.07 24.62 15.35
C GLY A 91 11.91 23.37 15.60
N ASN A 92 13.08 23.30 14.95
CA ASN A 92 14.00 22.16 15.10
C ASN A 92 15.02 22.37 16.23
N THR A 93 14.52 22.52 17.46
CA THR A 93 15.39 22.75 18.63
C THR A 93 16.28 21.56 18.94
N ARG A 94 17.38 21.81 19.66
CA ARG A 94 18.24 20.74 20.18
C ARG A 94 17.45 19.77 21.07
N LEU A 95 16.56 20.31 21.91
CA LEU A 95 15.68 19.52 22.76
C LEU A 95 14.85 18.55 21.93
N LEU A 96 14.16 19.05 20.89
CA LEU A 96 13.36 18.20 20.00
C LEU A 96 14.20 17.06 19.39
N ARG A 97 15.40 17.36 18.90
CA ARG A 97 16.30 16.34 18.32
C ARG A 97 16.71 15.28 19.35
N GLU A 98 17.00 15.68 20.58
CA GLU A 98 17.41 14.76 21.66
C GLU A 98 16.27 13.81 22.07
N THR A 99 15.01 14.18 21.84
CA THR A 99 13.85 13.31 22.14
C THR A 99 13.58 12.22 21.12
N SER A 100 14.11 12.31 19.89
CA SER A 100 13.80 11.39 18.79
C SER A 100 12.29 11.27 18.45
N LEU A 101 11.46 12.24 18.85
CA LEU A 101 10.00 12.21 18.66
C LEU A 101 9.61 12.26 17.18
N VAL A 102 10.30 13.09 16.40
CA VAL A 102 10.05 13.22 14.95
C VAL A 102 10.32 11.88 14.26
N GLU A 103 11.44 11.26 14.59
CA GLU A 103 11.87 9.98 14.05
C GLU A 103 10.90 8.85 14.45
N ALA A 104 10.49 8.81 15.72
CA ALA A 104 9.53 7.83 16.23
C ALA A 104 8.15 7.96 15.58
N CYS A 105 7.61 9.18 15.48
CA CYS A 105 6.33 9.43 14.82
C CYS A 105 6.37 9.12 13.31
N ASN A 106 7.49 9.39 12.63
CA ASN A 106 7.67 9.00 11.23
C ASN A 106 7.67 7.48 11.06
N LEU A 107 8.34 6.75 11.97
CA LEU A 107 8.34 5.30 11.94
C LEU A 107 6.94 4.72 12.24
N LYS A 108 6.20 5.33 13.18
CA LYS A 108 4.79 5.01 13.45
C LYS A 108 3.96 5.18 12.19
N ALA A 109 4.06 6.33 11.53
CA ALA A 109 3.34 6.62 10.28
C ALA A 109 3.66 5.61 9.17
N ALA A 110 4.94 5.24 9.01
CA ALA A 110 5.35 4.22 8.04
C ALA A 110 4.79 2.82 8.36
N ILE A 111 4.78 2.42 9.64
CA ILE A 111 4.18 1.14 10.07
C ILE A 111 2.68 1.13 9.74
N GLU A 112 1.94 2.16 10.15
CA GLU A 112 0.50 2.24 9.92
C GLU A 112 0.16 2.30 8.42
N TYR A 113 0.97 3.02 7.63
CA TYR A 113 0.85 3.05 6.17
C TYR A 113 1.04 1.66 5.55
N ASN A 114 2.06 0.92 6.01
CA ASN A 114 2.32 -0.45 5.56
C ASN A 114 1.19 -1.42 5.94
N LEU A 115 0.57 -1.21 7.11
CA LEU A 115 -0.61 -1.94 7.58
C LEU A 115 -1.93 -1.49 6.90
N LYS A 116 -1.86 -0.54 5.96
CA LYS A 116 -3.01 0.03 5.24
C LYS A 116 -3.98 0.83 6.12
N ASN A 117 -3.51 1.27 7.29
CA ASN A 117 -4.26 2.12 8.21
C ASN A 117 -3.98 3.60 7.93
N LEU A 118 -4.44 4.13 6.80
CA LEU A 118 -4.14 5.52 6.39
C LEU A 118 -4.56 6.57 7.43
N SER A 119 -5.68 6.35 8.12
CA SER A 119 -6.12 7.25 9.19
C SER A 119 -5.11 7.31 10.34
N ALA A 120 -4.64 6.16 10.82
CA ALA A 120 -3.67 6.08 11.90
C ALA A 120 -2.28 6.58 11.45
N ALA A 121 -1.92 6.38 10.18
CA ALA A 121 -0.71 6.92 9.60
C ALA A 121 -0.74 8.45 9.56
N SER A 122 -1.87 9.04 9.19
CA SER A 122 -2.08 10.49 9.22
C SER A 122 -2.03 11.04 10.65
N GLU A 123 -2.68 10.36 11.60
CA GLU A 123 -2.67 10.73 13.02
C GLU A 123 -1.25 10.72 13.60
N ALA A 124 -0.44 9.71 13.26
CA ALA A 124 0.95 9.65 13.67
C ALA A 124 1.78 10.85 13.20
N LEU A 125 1.45 11.46 12.04
CA LEU A 125 2.11 12.67 11.57
C LEU A 125 1.60 13.93 12.29
N THR A 126 0.32 13.97 12.68
CA THR A 126 -0.23 15.10 13.45
C THR A 126 0.14 15.06 14.94
N ASP A 127 0.54 13.88 15.45
CA ASP A 127 1.07 13.72 16.80
C ASP A 127 2.46 14.35 16.99
N MET A 128 3.18 14.62 15.90
CA MET A 128 4.50 15.25 15.96
C MET A 128 4.45 16.65 16.59
N PRO A 129 5.52 17.05 17.30
CA PRO A 129 5.72 18.45 17.66
C PRO A 129 5.58 19.37 16.42
N PRO A 130 4.75 20.41 16.49
CA PRO A 130 4.35 21.21 15.33
C PRO A 130 5.56 21.95 14.77
N ARG A 131 5.71 21.89 13.45
CA ARG A 131 6.77 22.56 12.69
C ARG A 131 6.18 23.19 11.43
N LEU A 132 6.77 24.28 10.94
CA LEU A 132 6.42 24.82 9.63
C LEU A 132 6.87 23.85 8.54
N GLU A 133 6.23 23.90 7.37
CA GLU A 133 6.57 22.99 6.25
C GLU A 133 8.06 23.11 5.84
N GLU A 134 8.59 24.33 5.84
CA GLU A 134 10.01 24.62 5.56
C GLU A 134 10.99 24.06 6.62
N GLU A 135 10.48 23.70 7.80
CA GLU A 135 11.24 23.10 8.89
C GLU A 135 11.14 21.56 8.91
N LEU A 136 10.31 20.97 8.04
CA LEU A 136 10.16 19.52 7.99
C LEU A 136 11.40 18.87 7.40
N ASP A 137 11.81 17.77 8.04
CA ASP A 137 12.85 16.92 7.50
C ASP A 137 12.33 16.13 6.28
N PRO A 138 13.24 15.64 5.41
CA PRO A 138 12.86 14.97 4.18
C PRO A 138 11.96 13.73 4.36
N VAL A 139 12.11 13.00 5.47
CA VAL A 139 11.31 11.80 5.76
C VAL A 139 9.89 12.19 6.13
N THR A 140 9.71 13.20 6.98
CA THR A 140 8.38 13.74 7.30
C THR A 140 7.68 14.24 6.05
N LEU A 141 8.37 15.01 5.20
CA LEU A 141 7.80 15.55 3.97
C LEU A 141 7.40 14.43 2.99
N HIS A 142 8.22 13.38 2.88
CA HIS A 142 7.92 12.20 2.07
C HIS A 142 6.68 11.46 2.59
N ASN A 143 6.60 11.21 3.89
CA ASN A 143 5.47 10.51 4.50
C ASN A 143 4.16 11.31 4.34
N GLN A 144 4.22 12.63 4.54
CA GLN A 144 3.07 13.52 4.28
C GLN A 144 2.61 13.43 2.82
N ALA A 145 3.53 13.39 1.86
CA ALA A 145 3.19 13.24 0.47
C ALA A 145 2.45 11.92 0.19
N LEU A 146 2.96 10.79 0.69
CA LEU A 146 2.36 9.47 0.46
C LEU A 146 0.99 9.30 1.12
N ILE A 147 0.85 9.74 2.38
CA ILE A 147 -0.38 9.57 3.16
C ILE A 147 -1.52 10.42 2.60
N ASN A 148 -1.21 11.59 2.03
CA ASN A 148 -2.21 12.53 1.52
C ASN A 148 -2.50 12.39 0.01
N MET A 149 -2.04 11.33 -0.66
CA MET A 149 -2.26 11.16 -2.10
C MET A 149 -3.75 11.07 -2.48
N ASP A 150 -4.58 10.46 -1.63
CA ASP A 150 -6.01 10.32 -1.92
C ASP A 150 -6.81 11.61 -1.65
N THR A 151 -6.25 12.55 -0.87
CA THR A 151 -6.91 13.82 -0.50
C THR A 151 -6.39 15.02 -1.30
N ASN A 152 -5.07 15.12 -1.50
CA ASN A 152 -4.42 16.20 -2.23
C ASN A 152 -3.21 15.67 -3.04
N PRO A 153 -3.46 14.98 -4.17
CA PRO A 153 -2.40 14.38 -4.98
C PRO A 153 -1.43 15.43 -5.55
N SER A 154 -1.92 16.62 -5.92
CA SER A 154 -1.09 17.69 -6.50
C SER A 154 0.01 18.13 -5.54
N ASP A 155 -0.32 18.29 -4.26
CA ASP A 155 0.65 18.63 -3.22
C ASP A 155 1.62 17.48 -2.95
N GLY A 156 1.13 16.23 -2.91
CA GLY A 156 1.98 15.06 -2.77
C GLY A 156 3.03 14.94 -3.89
N PHE A 157 2.62 15.14 -5.14
CA PHE A 157 3.55 15.17 -6.28
C PHE A 157 4.56 16.32 -6.20
N ALA A 158 4.14 17.51 -5.75
CA ALA A 158 5.05 18.65 -5.60
C ALA A 158 6.13 18.35 -4.54
N LYS A 159 5.74 17.80 -3.39
CA LYS A 159 6.65 17.40 -2.31
C LYS A 159 7.65 16.33 -2.76
N LEU A 160 7.21 15.30 -3.48
CA LEU A 160 8.09 14.23 -3.98
C LEU A 160 9.07 14.72 -5.05
N GLN A 161 8.63 15.58 -5.97
CA GLN A 161 9.52 16.21 -6.96
C GLN A 161 10.55 17.11 -6.30
N TYR A 162 10.12 17.92 -5.32
CA TYR A 162 11.03 18.73 -4.52
C TYR A 162 12.09 17.86 -3.84
N LEU A 163 11.68 16.78 -3.15
CA LEU A 163 12.61 15.87 -2.49
C LEU A 163 13.60 15.23 -3.46
N LEU A 164 13.16 14.79 -4.64
CA LEU A 164 14.04 14.19 -5.64
C LEU A 164 15.12 15.18 -6.14
N SER A 165 14.82 16.49 -6.12
CA SER A 165 15.78 17.54 -6.45
C SER A 165 16.79 17.85 -5.33
N GLN A 166 16.57 17.37 -4.11
CA GLN A 166 17.47 17.57 -2.97
C GLN A 166 18.56 16.50 -2.94
N ASN A 167 19.68 16.77 -2.26
CA ASN A 167 20.72 15.77 -1.98
C ASN A 167 21.30 16.00 -0.57
N PRO A 168 21.13 15.07 0.37
CA PRO A 168 20.45 13.77 0.23
C PRO A 168 18.92 13.89 0.23
N PHE A 169 18.25 12.83 -0.23
CA PHE A 169 16.80 12.65 -0.18
C PHE A 169 16.48 11.21 0.27
N PRO A 170 15.25 10.92 0.74
CA PRO A 170 14.85 9.56 1.13
C PRO A 170 14.99 8.58 -0.05
N PRO A 171 15.68 7.43 0.11
CA PRO A 171 15.90 6.47 -0.97
C PRO A 171 14.63 6.05 -1.73
N GLU A 172 13.51 5.97 -1.01
CA GLU A 172 12.21 5.53 -1.52
C GLU A 172 11.50 6.59 -2.37
N THR A 173 11.92 7.87 -2.32
CA THR A 173 11.28 8.96 -3.06
C THR A 173 11.21 8.67 -4.56
N PHE A 174 12.31 8.17 -5.14
CA PHE A 174 12.38 7.95 -6.59
C PHE A 174 11.42 6.86 -7.07
N SER A 175 11.42 5.70 -6.40
CA SER A 175 10.52 4.59 -6.76
C SER A 175 9.06 4.93 -6.48
N ASN A 176 8.76 5.59 -5.36
CA ASN A 176 7.40 5.97 -5.01
C ASN A 176 6.84 7.02 -5.97
N LEU A 177 7.63 8.01 -6.40
CA LEU A 177 7.19 8.99 -7.39
C LEU A 177 6.82 8.31 -8.72
N LEU A 178 7.65 7.38 -9.22
CA LEU A 178 7.37 6.62 -10.43
C LEU A 178 6.11 5.74 -10.30
N LEU A 179 5.96 5.04 -9.17
CA LEU A 179 4.76 4.24 -8.88
C LEU A 179 3.49 5.11 -8.84
N LEU A 180 3.57 6.29 -8.22
CA LEU A 180 2.44 7.21 -8.14
C LEU A 180 2.11 7.81 -9.50
N TYR A 181 3.10 8.20 -10.31
CA TYR A 181 2.83 8.63 -11.68
C TYR A 181 2.15 7.53 -12.50
N CYS A 182 2.57 6.26 -12.36
CA CYS A 182 1.90 5.15 -13.01
C CYS A 182 0.46 4.94 -12.48
N LYS A 183 0.24 5.06 -11.16
CA LYS A 183 -1.08 4.92 -10.52
C LYS A 183 -2.06 6.00 -11.00
N TYR A 184 -1.60 7.23 -11.17
CA TYR A 184 -2.41 8.39 -11.60
C TYR A 184 -2.35 8.62 -13.13
N GLU A 185 -1.81 7.66 -13.88
CA GLU A 185 -1.75 7.68 -15.35
C GLU A 185 -0.94 8.87 -15.94
N TYR A 186 -0.02 9.44 -15.16
CA TYR A 186 0.94 10.46 -15.60
C TYR A 186 2.17 9.82 -16.24
N TYR A 187 1.96 9.03 -17.29
CA TYR A 187 3.01 8.21 -17.92
C TYR A 187 4.14 9.03 -18.55
N ASP A 188 3.82 10.18 -19.14
CA ASP A 188 4.83 11.08 -19.72
C ASP A 188 5.78 11.59 -18.62
N LEU A 189 5.24 12.01 -17.48
CA LEU A 189 6.06 12.44 -16.33
C LEU A 189 6.88 11.29 -15.74
N ALA A 190 6.34 10.06 -15.72
CA ALA A 190 7.10 8.89 -15.31
C ALA A 190 8.29 8.62 -16.25
N ALA A 191 8.08 8.75 -17.56
CA ALA A 191 9.12 8.58 -18.57
C ALA A 191 10.21 9.66 -18.46
N ASP A 192 9.81 10.92 -18.30
CA ASP A 192 10.73 12.04 -18.13
C ASP A 192 11.57 11.87 -16.87
N VAL A 193 10.94 11.61 -15.72
CA VAL A 193 11.65 11.41 -14.45
C VAL A 193 12.59 10.21 -14.50
N LEU A 194 12.18 9.09 -15.12
CA LEU A 194 13.02 7.92 -15.28
C LEU A 194 14.24 8.21 -16.18
N ALA A 195 14.05 8.99 -17.26
CA ALA A 195 15.11 9.35 -18.20
C ALA A 195 16.11 10.35 -17.59
N GLU A 196 15.62 11.43 -16.97
CA GLU A 196 16.44 12.45 -16.33
C GLU A 196 17.25 11.88 -15.16
N ASN A 197 16.70 10.89 -14.47
CA ASN A 197 17.31 10.23 -13.33
C ASN A 197 17.83 8.82 -13.66
N ALA A 198 18.24 8.56 -14.90
CA ALA A 198 18.74 7.24 -15.32
C ALA A 198 19.90 6.73 -14.43
N HIS A 199 20.74 7.63 -13.93
CA HIS A 199 21.86 7.32 -13.01
C HIS A 199 21.41 6.81 -11.63
N LEU A 200 20.14 7.03 -11.24
CA LEU A 200 19.55 6.58 -9.98
C LEU A 200 18.96 5.17 -10.05
N THR A 201 18.68 4.66 -11.25
CA THR A 201 17.99 3.38 -11.47
C THR A 201 18.67 2.21 -10.77
N TYR A 202 19.97 1.99 -11.01
CA TYR A 202 20.75 0.91 -10.39
C TYR A 202 20.85 1.03 -8.87
N LYS A 203 20.71 2.24 -8.31
CA LYS A 203 20.87 2.49 -6.87
C LYS A 203 19.57 2.33 -6.10
N TYR A 204 18.45 2.75 -6.68
CA TYR A 204 17.18 2.90 -5.96
C TYR A 204 16.03 2.06 -6.53
N LEU A 205 16.19 1.43 -7.70
CA LEU A 205 15.19 0.53 -8.27
C LEU A 205 15.68 -0.92 -8.25
N THR A 206 14.78 -1.83 -7.94
CA THR A 206 15.00 -3.25 -8.20
C THR A 206 14.85 -3.53 -9.69
N GLN A 207 15.45 -4.62 -10.17
CA GLN A 207 15.28 -5.07 -11.57
C GLN A 207 13.79 -5.20 -11.93
N TYR A 208 13.00 -5.81 -11.05
CA TYR A 208 11.55 -5.92 -11.20
C TYR A 208 10.87 -4.55 -11.40
N LEU A 209 11.20 -3.55 -10.56
CA LEU A 209 10.56 -2.23 -10.68
C LEU A 209 10.97 -1.53 -11.98
N TYR A 210 12.24 -1.62 -12.36
CA TYR A 210 12.73 -1.06 -13.63
C TYR A 210 11.98 -1.67 -14.83
N ASP A 211 11.93 -3.01 -14.91
CA ASP A 211 11.26 -3.72 -16.00
C ASP A 211 9.75 -3.43 -16.01
N TYR A 212 9.14 -3.31 -14.83
CA TYR A 212 7.72 -2.95 -14.70
C TYR A 212 7.44 -1.53 -15.23
N PHE A 213 8.23 -0.52 -14.84
CA PHE A 213 8.07 0.84 -15.35
C PHE A 213 8.29 0.92 -16.85
N ASP A 214 9.33 0.26 -17.35
CA ASP A 214 9.61 0.19 -18.79
C ASP A 214 8.42 -0.42 -19.55
N ALA A 215 7.82 -1.50 -19.03
CA ALA A 215 6.62 -2.11 -19.63
C ALA A 215 5.40 -1.17 -19.60
N VAL A 216 5.12 -0.50 -18.48
CA VAL A 216 3.99 0.44 -18.34
C VAL A 216 4.15 1.67 -19.26
N ILE A 217 5.36 2.21 -19.38
CA ILE A 217 5.66 3.34 -20.28
C ILE A 217 5.57 2.88 -21.74
N THR A 218 6.13 1.72 -22.08
CA THR A 218 6.05 1.14 -23.43
C THR A 218 4.58 0.93 -23.84
N GLN A 219 3.70 0.58 -22.90
CA GLN A 219 2.28 0.32 -23.17
C GLN A 219 1.58 1.51 -23.83
N GLN A 220 2.02 2.74 -23.56
CA GLN A 220 1.39 3.95 -24.09
C GLN A 220 1.53 4.09 -25.60
N THR A 221 2.62 3.57 -26.17
CA THR A 221 2.95 3.75 -27.59
C THR A 221 2.99 2.43 -28.36
N ALA A 222 3.35 1.33 -27.70
CA ALA A 222 3.47 -0.01 -28.27
C ALA A 222 2.84 -1.07 -27.35
N PRO A 223 1.50 -1.17 -27.29
CA PRO A 223 0.81 -2.08 -26.36
C PRO A 223 1.22 -3.55 -26.50
N MET A 224 1.47 -4.03 -27.72
CA MET A 224 1.89 -5.43 -27.92
C MET A 224 3.34 -5.69 -27.52
N ASP A 225 4.22 -4.71 -27.65
CA ASP A 225 5.59 -4.83 -27.15
C ASP A 225 5.60 -4.82 -25.62
N ALA A 226 4.79 -3.95 -25.01
CA ALA A 226 4.56 -3.94 -23.57
C ALA A 226 3.96 -5.26 -23.07
N TYR A 227 3.02 -5.87 -23.80
CA TYR A 227 2.46 -7.17 -23.46
C TYR A 227 3.57 -8.24 -23.33
N ASN A 228 4.53 -8.27 -24.27
CA ASN A 228 5.66 -9.20 -24.24
C ASN A 228 6.59 -8.91 -23.04
N LYS A 229 6.82 -7.63 -22.70
CA LYS A 229 7.59 -7.24 -21.51
C LYS A 229 6.91 -7.72 -20.22
N PHE A 230 5.61 -7.48 -20.08
CA PHE A 230 4.85 -7.99 -18.94
C PHE A 230 4.81 -9.53 -18.92
N GLU A 231 4.80 -10.20 -20.07
CA GLU A 231 4.85 -11.67 -20.13
C GLU A 231 6.18 -12.20 -19.59
N ALA A 232 7.30 -11.55 -19.91
CA ALA A 232 8.61 -11.89 -19.35
C ALA A 232 8.60 -11.78 -17.82
N ILE A 233 8.19 -10.63 -17.28
CA ILE A 233 8.12 -10.38 -15.83
C ILE A 233 7.16 -11.39 -15.17
N GLY A 234 5.99 -11.64 -15.79
CA GLY A 234 4.99 -12.55 -15.28
C GLY A 234 5.50 -13.99 -15.19
N ASN A 235 6.23 -14.46 -16.21
CA ASN A 235 6.83 -15.79 -16.21
C ASN A 235 7.88 -15.96 -15.09
N GLU A 236 8.68 -14.93 -14.82
CA GLU A 236 9.63 -14.95 -13.69
C GLU A 236 8.90 -15.08 -12.35
N GLN A 237 7.84 -14.28 -12.11
CA GLN A 237 7.08 -14.38 -10.87
C GLN A 237 6.36 -15.73 -10.73
N ILE A 238 5.78 -16.27 -11.81
CA ILE A 238 5.14 -17.61 -11.80
C ILE A 238 6.15 -18.70 -11.45
N ASN A 239 7.36 -18.65 -12.02
CA ASN A 239 8.41 -19.62 -11.71
C ASN A 239 8.82 -19.55 -10.23
N GLU A 240 8.89 -18.33 -9.69
CA GLU A 240 9.18 -18.13 -8.27
C GLU A 240 8.03 -18.61 -7.36
N LEU A 241 6.77 -18.34 -7.72
CA LEU A 241 5.60 -18.85 -7.01
C LEU A 241 5.62 -20.39 -6.96
N ARG A 242 5.90 -21.06 -8.09
CA ARG A 242 6.04 -22.53 -8.14
C ARG A 242 7.15 -23.04 -7.23
N ARG A 243 8.29 -22.37 -7.21
CA ARG A 243 9.43 -22.70 -6.32
C ARG A 243 9.04 -22.58 -4.85
N LEU A 244 8.36 -21.50 -4.48
CA LEU A 244 7.91 -21.23 -3.12
C LEU A 244 6.80 -22.19 -2.67
N THR A 245 5.84 -22.51 -3.54
CA THR A 245 4.81 -23.54 -3.27
C THR A 245 5.45 -24.91 -3.01
N LYS A 246 6.46 -25.30 -3.81
CA LYS A 246 7.20 -26.54 -3.59
C LYS A 246 7.91 -26.52 -2.23
N ARG A 247 8.61 -25.43 -1.92
CA ARG A 247 9.29 -25.26 -0.63
C ARG A 247 8.33 -25.31 0.55
N MET A 248 7.16 -24.67 0.43
CA MET A 248 6.11 -24.69 1.46
C MET A 248 5.66 -26.11 1.78
N ASN A 249 5.50 -26.96 0.76
CA ASN A 249 5.12 -28.36 0.95
C ASN A 249 6.23 -29.20 1.61
N GLU A 250 7.51 -28.89 1.33
CA GLU A 250 8.67 -29.59 1.91
C GLU A 250 8.86 -29.26 3.40
N ILE A 251 8.59 -28.01 3.81
CA ILE A 251 8.78 -27.55 5.19
C ILE A 251 7.55 -27.77 6.08
N ARG A 252 6.40 -28.13 5.50
CA ARG A 252 5.12 -28.24 6.22
C ARG A 252 5.15 -29.24 7.39
N ASP A 253 5.91 -30.32 7.23
CA ASP A 253 6.06 -31.36 8.27
C ASP A 253 7.23 -31.05 9.22
N GLY A 254 7.93 -29.93 9.03
CA GLY A 254 8.98 -29.44 9.90
C GLY A 254 8.44 -28.60 11.06
N ASN A 255 9.11 -28.66 12.21
CA ASN A 255 8.76 -27.85 13.39
C ASN A 255 9.36 -26.43 13.36
N ASP A 256 9.87 -25.97 12.22
CA ASP A 256 10.54 -24.67 12.10
C ASP A 256 9.55 -23.59 11.65
N GLU A 257 8.83 -23.04 12.63
CA GLU A 257 7.83 -21.98 12.42
C GLU A 257 8.43 -20.74 11.73
N VAL A 258 9.70 -20.42 11.99
CA VAL A 258 10.38 -19.27 11.40
C VAL A 258 10.55 -19.45 9.89
N ILE A 259 10.93 -20.66 9.44
CA ILE A 259 11.08 -20.94 8.01
C ILE A 259 9.72 -20.93 7.30
N ILE A 260 8.67 -21.44 7.96
CA ILE A 260 7.30 -21.42 7.43
C ILE A 260 6.84 -19.98 7.20
N GLN A 261 6.96 -19.11 8.22
CA GLN A 261 6.58 -17.71 8.12
C GLN A 261 7.39 -16.95 7.06
N LYS A 262 8.71 -17.16 6.99
CA LYS A 262 9.57 -16.53 5.96
C LYS A 262 9.18 -16.97 4.54
N THR A 263 8.84 -18.25 4.35
CA THR A 263 8.43 -18.77 3.04
C THR A 263 7.03 -18.27 2.65
N ALA A 264 6.10 -18.18 3.61
CA ALA A 264 4.75 -17.64 3.39
C ALA A 264 4.82 -16.18 2.97
N LYS A 265 5.60 -15.38 3.69
CA LYS A 265 5.83 -13.98 3.34
C LYS A 265 6.43 -13.81 1.94
N ALA A 266 7.46 -14.60 1.60
CA ALA A 266 8.05 -14.54 0.26
C ALA A 266 7.02 -14.87 -0.83
N TYR A 267 6.09 -15.79 -0.56
CA TYR A 267 5.00 -16.11 -1.47
C TYR A 267 4.05 -14.93 -1.63
N ASP A 268 3.63 -14.30 -0.53
CA ASP A 268 2.74 -13.13 -0.54
C ASP A 268 3.38 -11.94 -1.27
N ASP A 269 4.65 -11.65 -1.01
CA ASP A 269 5.40 -10.58 -1.67
C ASP A 269 5.54 -10.85 -3.19
N THR A 270 5.72 -12.11 -3.58
CA THR A 270 5.79 -12.51 -5.00
C THR A 270 4.44 -12.39 -5.68
N MET A 271 3.36 -12.78 -4.99
CA MET A 271 2.00 -12.60 -5.48
C MET A 271 1.64 -11.11 -5.62
N ALA A 272 2.04 -10.27 -4.66
CA ALA A 272 1.84 -8.82 -4.70
C ALA A 272 2.56 -8.16 -5.88
N ARG A 273 3.69 -8.72 -6.35
CA ARG A 273 4.36 -8.31 -7.60
C ARG A 273 3.70 -8.89 -8.85
N TYR A 274 3.28 -10.14 -8.81
CA TYR A 274 2.65 -10.77 -9.97
C TYR A 274 1.32 -10.12 -10.35
N MET A 275 0.54 -9.69 -9.35
CA MET A 275 -0.82 -9.22 -9.61
C MET A 275 -0.89 -7.97 -10.50
N PRO A 276 -0.15 -6.88 -10.23
CA PRO A 276 -0.11 -5.71 -11.12
C PRO A 276 0.31 -6.07 -12.56
N VAL A 277 1.30 -6.96 -12.73
CA VAL A 277 1.75 -7.41 -14.05
C VAL A 277 0.63 -8.11 -14.82
N LEU A 278 -0.08 -9.04 -14.17
CA LEU A 278 -1.22 -9.73 -14.79
C LEU A 278 -2.33 -8.75 -15.17
N MET A 279 -2.65 -7.80 -14.27
CA MET A 279 -3.69 -6.80 -14.53
C MET A 279 -3.30 -5.87 -15.69
N SER A 280 -2.04 -5.46 -15.81
CA SER A 280 -1.56 -4.68 -16.94
C SER A 280 -1.63 -5.45 -18.27
N GLN A 281 -1.31 -6.75 -18.28
CA GLN A 281 -1.51 -7.59 -19.47
C GLN A 281 -2.97 -7.70 -19.87
N ALA A 282 -3.85 -7.93 -18.90
CA ALA A 282 -5.29 -8.01 -19.11
C ALA A 282 -5.84 -6.68 -19.64
N LYS A 283 -5.38 -5.55 -19.07
CA LYS A 283 -5.81 -4.19 -19.46
C LYS A 283 -5.57 -3.91 -20.94
N ILE A 284 -4.43 -4.35 -21.51
CA ILE A 284 -4.11 -4.14 -22.93
C ILE A 284 -5.21 -4.70 -23.83
N TYR A 285 -5.64 -5.95 -23.62
CA TYR A 285 -6.72 -6.54 -24.41
C TYR A 285 -8.11 -6.04 -24.01
N TRP A 286 -8.29 -5.64 -22.76
CA TRP A 286 -9.52 -5.01 -22.29
C TRP A 286 -9.79 -3.70 -23.04
N ASP A 287 -8.79 -2.82 -23.14
CA ASP A 287 -8.91 -1.54 -23.87
C ASP A 287 -9.16 -1.76 -25.37
N MET A 288 -8.69 -2.88 -25.93
CA MET A 288 -9.00 -3.32 -27.30
C MET A 288 -10.37 -3.99 -27.45
N ASN A 289 -11.18 -4.05 -26.38
CA ASN A 289 -12.46 -4.76 -26.31
C ASN A 289 -12.37 -6.26 -26.66
N ASN A 290 -11.19 -6.86 -26.53
CA ASN A 290 -10.96 -8.27 -26.83
C ASN A 290 -11.10 -9.13 -25.57
N TYR A 291 -12.30 -9.15 -24.99
CA TYR A 291 -12.59 -9.85 -23.73
C TYR A 291 -12.30 -11.35 -23.79
N SER A 292 -12.34 -11.95 -24.98
CA SER A 292 -11.97 -13.35 -25.19
C SER A 292 -10.49 -13.63 -24.90
N GLN A 293 -9.60 -12.67 -25.17
CA GLN A 293 -8.18 -12.77 -24.83
C GLN A 293 -7.94 -12.46 -23.36
N VAL A 294 -8.66 -11.50 -22.79
CA VAL A 294 -8.62 -11.21 -21.35
C VAL A 294 -8.98 -12.46 -20.54
N GLU A 295 -10.02 -13.18 -20.92
CA GLU A 295 -10.40 -14.45 -20.28
C GLU A 295 -9.31 -15.53 -20.41
N LYS A 296 -8.65 -15.63 -21.57
CA LYS A 296 -7.54 -16.58 -21.76
C LYS A 296 -6.38 -16.26 -20.82
N ILE A 297 -6.07 -14.98 -20.59
CA ILE A 297 -5.04 -14.55 -19.66
C ILE A 297 -5.39 -15.01 -18.24
N PHE A 298 -6.60 -14.70 -17.76
CA PHE A 298 -7.02 -15.13 -16.42
C PHE A 298 -7.12 -16.64 -16.26
N ARG A 299 -7.52 -17.38 -17.30
CA ARG A 299 -7.55 -18.84 -17.25
C ARG A 299 -6.15 -19.43 -17.04
N LYS A 300 -5.09 -18.81 -17.57
CA LYS A 300 -3.71 -19.27 -17.36
C LYS A 300 -3.21 -18.97 -15.94
N SER A 301 -3.72 -17.93 -15.29
CA SER A 301 -3.29 -17.51 -13.94
C SER A 301 -4.08 -18.15 -12.80
N VAL A 302 -5.12 -18.94 -13.11
CA VAL A 302 -6.05 -19.52 -12.11
C VAL A 302 -5.33 -20.36 -11.06
N GLU A 303 -4.22 -21.02 -11.41
CA GLU A 303 -3.42 -21.88 -10.51
C GLU A 303 -3.03 -21.15 -9.20
N PHE A 304 -2.72 -19.85 -9.28
CA PHE A 304 -2.24 -19.08 -8.13
C PHE A 304 -3.22 -18.00 -7.68
N CYS A 305 -4.01 -17.43 -8.60
CA CYS A 305 -4.81 -16.24 -8.32
C CYS A 305 -6.27 -16.52 -7.96
N SER A 306 -6.72 -17.79 -7.96
CA SER A 306 -8.14 -18.13 -7.82
C SER A 306 -8.79 -17.61 -6.54
N GLU A 307 -8.02 -17.42 -5.47
CA GLU A 307 -8.53 -16.90 -4.18
C GLU A 307 -8.38 -15.39 -3.99
N ASN A 308 -7.74 -14.69 -4.94
CA ASN A 308 -7.53 -13.25 -4.84
C ASN A 308 -8.80 -12.48 -5.25
N ASP A 309 -9.28 -11.58 -4.38
CA ASP A 309 -10.50 -10.79 -4.62
C ASP A 309 -10.39 -9.89 -5.86
N ILE A 310 -9.23 -9.28 -6.12
CA ILE A 310 -9.00 -8.44 -7.32
C ILE A 310 -9.09 -9.30 -8.58
N TRP A 311 -8.49 -10.49 -8.56
CA TRP A 311 -8.55 -11.41 -9.70
C TRP A 311 -10.00 -11.86 -9.96
N LYS A 312 -10.74 -12.27 -8.92
CA LYS A 312 -12.16 -12.70 -9.05
C LYS A 312 -13.01 -11.60 -9.67
N LEU A 313 -12.88 -10.35 -9.20
CA LEU A 313 -13.64 -9.22 -9.72
C LEU A 313 -13.31 -8.92 -11.19
N ASN A 314 -12.03 -8.95 -11.58
CA ASN A 314 -11.64 -8.72 -12.97
C ASN A 314 -12.09 -9.85 -13.91
N VAL A 315 -12.11 -11.10 -13.44
CA VAL A 315 -12.75 -12.21 -14.16
C VAL A 315 -14.24 -11.98 -14.32
N ALA A 316 -14.93 -11.57 -13.25
CA ALA A 316 -16.36 -11.26 -13.28
C ALA A 316 -16.67 -10.17 -14.31
N HIS A 317 -15.93 -9.07 -14.31
CA HIS A 317 -16.03 -7.99 -15.30
C HIS A 317 -15.81 -8.52 -16.73
N THR A 318 -14.81 -9.36 -16.95
CA THR A 318 -14.50 -9.94 -18.26
C THR A 318 -15.59 -10.85 -18.79
N LEU A 319 -16.20 -11.66 -17.93
CA LEU A 319 -17.31 -12.54 -18.29
C LEU A 319 -18.59 -11.74 -18.53
N PHE A 320 -18.84 -10.71 -17.72
CA PHE A 320 -19.96 -9.79 -17.88
C PHE A 320 -19.95 -9.12 -19.25
N MET A 321 -18.80 -8.60 -19.69
CA MET A 321 -18.65 -7.92 -20.98
C MET A 321 -18.83 -8.83 -22.20
N GLN A 322 -18.82 -10.16 -22.04
CA GLN A 322 -19.11 -11.10 -23.13
C GLN A 322 -20.61 -11.33 -23.39
N ALA A 323 -21.50 -10.75 -22.56
CA ALA A 323 -22.96 -10.74 -22.72
C ALA A 323 -23.70 -12.10 -22.78
N ASN A 324 -22.99 -13.23 -22.81
CA ASN A 324 -23.57 -14.58 -22.77
C ASN A 324 -23.12 -15.40 -21.54
N LYS A 325 -22.36 -14.78 -20.62
CA LYS A 325 -21.78 -15.45 -19.43
C LYS A 325 -22.21 -14.85 -18.10
N PHE A 326 -23.39 -14.23 -18.04
CA PHE A 326 -23.91 -13.58 -16.84
C PHE A 326 -23.98 -14.52 -15.62
N LYS A 327 -24.36 -15.79 -15.82
CA LYS A 327 -24.42 -16.78 -14.74
C LYS A 327 -23.03 -17.06 -14.15
N GLU A 328 -22.01 -17.16 -15.00
CA GLU A 328 -20.63 -17.38 -14.55
C GLU A 328 -20.08 -16.11 -13.88
N ALA A 329 -20.35 -14.93 -14.44
CA ALA A 329 -19.97 -13.65 -13.86
C ALA A 329 -20.54 -13.44 -12.45
N ALA A 330 -21.83 -13.76 -12.24
CA ALA A 330 -22.46 -13.73 -10.92
C ALA A 330 -21.68 -14.54 -9.88
N GLY A 331 -21.28 -15.77 -10.24
CA GLY A 331 -20.51 -16.65 -9.35
C GLY A 331 -19.16 -16.08 -8.91
N PHE A 332 -18.57 -15.14 -9.67
CA PHE A 332 -17.33 -14.44 -9.28
C PHE A 332 -17.57 -13.15 -8.50
N TYR A 333 -18.71 -12.47 -8.69
CA TYR A 333 -19.08 -11.32 -7.86
C TYR A 333 -19.60 -11.72 -6.48
N GLU A 334 -20.39 -12.79 -6.40
CA GLU A 334 -21.08 -13.24 -5.19
C GLU A 334 -20.18 -13.38 -3.95
N PRO A 335 -18.97 -13.99 -4.02
CA PRO A 335 -18.14 -14.14 -2.83
C PRO A 335 -17.73 -12.80 -2.21
N ASN A 336 -17.44 -11.79 -3.03
CA ASN A 336 -17.07 -10.45 -2.57
C ASN A 336 -18.26 -9.75 -1.89
N VAL A 337 -19.46 -9.90 -2.46
CA VAL A 337 -20.70 -9.33 -1.91
C VAL A 337 -21.10 -10.05 -0.62
N LYS A 338 -21.04 -11.38 -0.58
CA LYS A 338 -21.36 -12.19 0.61
C LYS A 338 -20.43 -11.87 1.79
N LYS A 339 -19.14 -11.65 1.53
CA LYS A 339 -18.15 -11.26 2.55
C LYS A 339 -18.42 -9.89 3.18
N ASN A 340 -19.03 -8.97 2.43
CA ASN A 340 -19.30 -7.60 2.86
C ASN A 340 -20.82 -7.34 2.96
N PHE A 341 -21.63 -8.38 3.19
CA PHE A 341 -23.09 -8.27 3.10
C PHE A 341 -23.70 -7.33 4.14
N ASP A 342 -23.06 -7.19 5.30
CA ASP A 342 -23.47 -6.27 6.37
C ASP A 342 -22.99 -4.82 6.15
N ASN A 343 -22.20 -4.57 5.10
CA ASN A 343 -21.65 -3.25 4.77
C ASN A 343 -21.55 -3.09 3.23
N MET A 344 -22.69 -3.12 2.56
CA MET A 344 -22.78 -3.04 1.10
C MET A 344 -22.17 -1.76 0.55
N LEU A 345 -22.26 -0.65 1.29
CA LEU A 345 -21.71 0.63 0.89
C LEU A 345 -20.17 0.64 0.81
N SER A 346 -19.49 -0.35 1.40
CA SER A 346 -18.04 -0.54 1.24
C SER A 346 -17.64 -1.16 -0.10
N ILE A 347 -18.57 -1.83 -0.79
CA ILE A 347 -18.34 -2.44 -2.09
C ILE A 347 -18.43 -1.35 -3.16
N THR A 348 -17.57 -1.41 -4.18
CA THR A 348 -17.66 -0.48 -5.32
C THR A 348 -19.00 -0.64 -6.03
N ALA A 349 -19.75 0.46 -6.21
CA ALA A 349 -21.11 0.44 -6.75
C ALA A 349 -21.27 -0.34 -8.07
N ILE A 350 -20.27 -0.28 -8.97
CA ILE A 350 -20.30 -1.00 -10.25
C ILE A 350 -20.35 -2.53 -10.09
N ILE A 351 -19.79 -3.07 -9.01
CA ILE A 351 -19.82 -4.50 -8.71
C ILE A 351 -21.26 -4.94 -8.40
N LEU A 352 -21.94 -4.18 -7.53
CA LEU A 352 -23.34 -4.42 -7.19
C LEU A 352 -24.24 -4.26 -8.41
N ALA A 353 -24.03 -3.21 -9.19
CA ALA A 353 -24.79 -2.94 -10.41
C ALA A 353 -24.66 -4.09 -11.43
N ASN A 354 -23.43 -4.54 -11.69
CA ASN A 354 -23.19 -5.64 -12.62
C ASN A 354 -23.75 -6.97 -12.08
N LEU A 355 -23.70 -7.21 -10.77
CA LEU A 355 -24.31 -8.39 -10.16
C LEU A 355 -25.84 -8.36 -10.30
N SER A 356 -26.49 -7.22 -10.04
CA SER A 356 -27.94 -7.05 -10.26
C SER A 356 -28.32 -7.35 -11.71
N VAL A 357 -27.55 -6.85 -12.68
CA VAL A 357 -27.76 -7.20 -14.10
C VAL A 357 -27.57 -8.69 -14.35
N CYS A 358 -26.55 -9.32 -13.76
CA CYS A 358 -26.35 -10.77 -13.91
C CYS A 358 -27.56 -11.56 -13.41
N TYR A 359 -28.14 -11.17 -12.27
CA TYR A 359 -29.34 -11.80 -11.73
C TYR A 359 -30.55 -11.60 -12.65
N ILE A 360 -30.81 -10.38 -13.12
CA ILE A 360 -31.92 -10.10 -14.06
C ILE A 360 -31.76 -10.93 -15.34
N MET A 361 -30.57 -10.93 -15.94
CA MET A 361 -30.27 -11.67 -17.18
C MET A 361 -30.30 -13.19 -17.01
N THR A 362 -30.30 -13.69 -15.78
CA THR A 362 -30.44 -15.11 -15.46
C THR A 362 -31.79 -15.46 -14.84
N ASN A 363 -32.77 -14.54 -14.90
CA ASN A 363 -34.12 -14.66 -14.34
C ASN A 363 -34.15 -14.87 -12.82
N GLN A 364 -33.13 -14.41 -12.10
CA GLN A 364 -33.06 -14.40 -10.64
C GLN A 364 -33.53 -13.03 -10.11
N ASN A 365 -34.75 -12.62 -10.49
CA ASN A 365 -35.25 -11.28 -10.17
C ASN A 365 -35.42 -11.04 -8.66
N GLU A 366 -35.73 -12.08 -7.90
CA GLU A 366 -35.85 -12.03 -6.43
C GLU A 366 -34.50 -11.66 -5.79
N GLU A 367 -33.40 -12.27 -6.24
CA GLU A 367 -32.03 -11.98 -5.78
C GLU A 367 -31.61 -10.55 -6.14
N ALA A 368 -31.97 -10.08 -7.34
CA ALA A 368 -31.71 -8.70 -7.74
C ALA A 368 -32.47 -7.69 -6.86
N GLU A 369 -33.75 -7.96 -6.57
CA GLU A 369 -34.58 -7.11 -5.72
C GLU A 369 -34.08 -7.09 -4.28
N GLU A 370 -33.69 -8.23 -3.71
CA GLU A 370 -33.11 -8.31 -2.36
C GLU A 370 -31.82 -7.49 -2.26
N LEU A 371 -30.91 -7.65 -3.23
CA LEU A 371 -29.67 -6.89 -3.28
C LEU A 371 -29.94 -5.37 -3.34
N MET A 372 -30.85 -4.94 -4.20
CA MET A 372 -31.20 -3.53 -4.36
C MET A 372 -31.84 -2.94 -3.10
N LYS A 373 -32.80 -3.65 -2.49
CA LYS A 373 -33.42 -3.22 -1.22
C LYS A 373 -32.41 -3.12 -0.09
N LYS A 374 -31.44 -4.04 -0.03
CA LYS A 374 -30.37 -3.99 0.97
C LYS A 374 -29.52 -2.73 0.82
N VAL A 375 -29.12 -2.39 -0.41
CA VAL A 375 -28.37 -1.15 -0.70
C VAL A 375 -29.19 0.08 -0.35
N GLU A 376 -30.46 0.14 -0.75
CA GLU A 376 -31.38 1.24 -0.45
C GLU A 376 -31.48 1.49 1.06
N ASN A 377 -31.75 0.44 1.84
CA ASN A 377 -31.86 0.53 3.30
C ASN A 377 -30.57 1.06 3.96
N GLU A 378 -29.39 0.65 3.46
CA GLU A 378 -28.11 1.13 3.99
C GLU A 378 -27.82 2.59 3.61
N GLU A 379 -28.14 3.01 2.38
CA GLU A 379 -28.02 4.42 1.97
C GLU A 379 -28.95 5.32 2.80
N GLU A 380 -30.20 4.91 3.02
CA GLU A 380 -31.17 5.64 3.85
C GLU A 380 -30.70 5.75 5.31
N ALA A 381 -30.22 4.66 5.90
CA ALA A 381 -29.69 4.65 7.26
C ALA A 381 -28.44 5.55 7.39
N SER A 382 -27.56 5.54 6.38
CA SER A 382 -26.39 6.41 6.36
C SER A 382 -26.79 7.88 6.21
N ALA A 383 -27.75 8.21 5.33
CA ALA A 383 -28.24 9.57 5.15
C ALA A 383 -28.90 10.13 6.41
N ALA A 384 -29.57 9.28 7.20
CA ALA A 384 -30.14 9.67 8.48
C ALA A 384 -29.08 9.92 9.58
N THR A 385 -27.93 9.26 9.49
CA THR A 385 -26.88 9.30 10.52
C THR A 385 -25.79 10.33 10.22
N SER A 386 -25.43 10.52 8.95
CA SER A 386 -24.32 11.38 8.51
C SER A 386 -24.71 12.24 7.32
N ASN A 387 -24.69 13.57 7.50
CA ASN A 387 -24.87 14.53 6.41
C ASN A 387 -23.60 14.73 5.56
N LYS A 388 -22.46 14.11 5.92
CA LYS A 388 -21.17 14.41 5.28
C LYS A 388 -20.88 13.52 4.07
N THR A 389 -21.31 12.26 4.09
CA THR A 389 -20.97 11.29 3.04
C THR A 389 -22.20 10.99 2.20
N LYS A 390 -22.12 11.28 0.89
CA LYS A 390 -23.16 10.91 -0.07
C LYS A 390 -22.76 9.61 -0.76
N PHE A 391 -23.68 8.65 -0.71
CA PHE A 391 -23.57 7.39 -1.46
C PHE A 391 -24.42 7.48 -2.73
N PHE A 392 -23.97 6.81 -3.78
CA PHE A 392 -24.60 6.83 -5.10
C PHE A 392 -24.79 5.42 -5.65
N HIS A 393 -24.70 4.40 -4.79
CA HIS A 393 -24.77 3.00 -5.16
C HIS A 393 -26.11 2.68 -5.83
N LEU A 394 -27.24 3.02 -5.19
CA LEU A 394 -28.56 2.74 -5.75
C LEU A 394 -28.78 3.47 -7.09
N CYS A 395 -28.31 4.71 -7.19
CA CYS A 395 -28.35 5.50 -8.43
C CYS A 395 -27.57 4.82 -9.57
N ILE A 396 -26.35 4.36 -9.30
CA ILE A 396 -25.51 3.65 -10.27
C ILE A 396 -26.15 2.31 -10.68
N ILE A 397 -26.69 1.55 -9.73
CA ILE A 397 -27.40 0.29 -10.01
C ILE A 397 -28.57 0.55 -10.97
N ASN A 398 -29.42 1.53 -10.66
CA ASN A 398 -30.57 1.89 -11.50
C ASN A 398 -30.15 2.38 -12.89
N LEU A 399 -29.05 3.15 -13.01
CA LEU A 399 -28.53 3.61 -14.29
C LEU A 399 -28.07 2.45 -15.18
N VAL A 400 -27.33 1.50 -14.61
CA VAL A 400 -26.80 0.34 -15.33
C VAL A 400 -27.95 -0.60 -15.75
N ILE A 401 -28.91 -0.87 -14.86
CA ILE A 401 -30.11 -1.65 -15.17
C ILE A 401 -30.97 -0.95 -16.23
N GLY A 402 -31.13 0.38 -16.14
CA GLY A 402 -31.86 1.15 -17.14
C GLY A 402 -31.22 1.04 -18.53
N THR A 403 -29.89 1.05 -18.60
CA THR A 403 -29.14 0.87 -19.86
C THR A 403 -29.41 -0.50 -20.49
N LEU A 404 -29.55 -1.55 -19.67
CA LEU A 404 -29.92 -2.90 -20.12
C LEU A 404 -31.32 -2.94 -20.77
N TYR A 405 -32.29 -2.21 -20.22
CA TYR A 405 -33.64 -2.15 -20.79
C TYR A 405 -33.73 -1.27 -22.05
N CYS A 406 -32.76 -0.37 -22.26
CA CYS A 406 -32.69 0.48 -23.43
C CYS A 406 -31.92 -0.14 -24.62
N SER A 407 -31.03 -1.09 -24.36
CA SER A 407 -30.32 -1.90 -25.38
C SER A 407 -31.20 -3.01 -25.91
#